data_AF-A0A8T1BYC7-F1
#
_entry.id   AF-A0A8T1BYC7-F1
#
_cell.length_a   1.000
_cell.length_b   1.000
_cell.length_c   1.000
_cell.angle_alpha   90.00
_cell.angle_beta   90.00
_cell.angle_gamma   90.00
#
_symmetry.space_group_name_H-M   'P 1'
#
loop_
_entity.id
_entity.type
_entity.pdbx_description
1 polymer ?
#
loop_
_entity_poly.entity_id
_entity_poly.type
_entity_poly.pdbx_seq_one_letter_code
_entity_poly.pdbx_strand_id
1 'polypeptide(L)'
;MLGSVLNSKTIQVNSTEQSDPEERHPHLLQCALERIDSMLNVSEIAKEWDAPPDSQPEKMPNASSFYHVWCALEFLSCNRSRMCTGDSTMDEDVPLPLRTMFGDGVQFAGCTLVHLLGQRTLYDLWNVSQHVINVHHCEEVKAASDAQIALVSSKTSRHKSEMFSVQTTVGTLDREMEEKAARFVLNAREMRATSERIFHMLEMTWPLGNRAPATFTPPPFTPPVKTPSSPHAGHAQYLR
;
A
#
# COMPACT_ATOMS: atom_id res chain seq x y z
N MET A 1 -49.01 -7.28 -82.76
CA MET A 1 -47.80 -6.98 -81.95
C MET A 1 -47.87 -5.52 -81.52
N LEU A 2 -48.48 -5.28 -80.36
CA LEU A 2 -48.62 -3.98 -79.69
C LEU A 2 -48.95 -4.30 -78.21
N GLY A 3 -48.23 -3.67 -77.28
CA GLY A 3 -48.47 -3.74 -75.83
C GLY A 3 -47.38 -2.94 -75.12
N SER A 4 -47.67 -1.66 -74.79
CA SER A 4 -48.01 -1.17 -73.44
C SER A 4 -46.79 -1.12 -72.51
N VAL A 5 -46.16 0.03 -72.23
CA VAL A 5 -46.58 1.17 -71.38
C VAL A 5 -46.60 0.84 -69.86
N LEU A 6 -45.92 1.74 -69.10
CA LEU A 6 -45.97 2.06 -67.65
C LEU A 6 -44.97 1.40 -66.66
N ASN A 7 -43.95 2.19 -66.30
CA ASN A 7 -43.70 2.82 -64.98
C ASN A 7 -43.95 1.99 -63.69
N SER A 8 -42.94 1.91 -62.79
CA SER A 8 -43.07 2.19 -61.35
C SER A 8 -41.79 1.94 -60.54
N LYS A 9 -41.30 3.02 -59.90
CA LYS A 9 -40.72 3.20 -58.55
C LYS A 9 -40.04 2.05 -57.78
N THR A 10 -39.21 2.52 -56.83
CA THR A 10 -38.80 1.92 -55.53
C THR A 10 -37.59 0.97 -55.66
N ILE A 11 -36.53 1.01 -54.84
CA ILE A 11 -36.37 1.28 -53.40
C ILE A 11 -34.94 1.80 -53.14
N GLN A 12 -34.81 2.93 -52.44
CA GLN A 12 -33.60 3.29 -51.68
C GLN A 12 -33.48 2.28 -50.53
N VAL A 13 -32.48 1.39 -50.57
CA VAL A 13 -32.11 0.59 -49.41
C VAL A 13 -31.00 1.34 -48.69
N ASN A 14 -31.41 2.10 -47.67
CA ASN A 14 -30.54 2.52 -46.58
C ASN A 14 -29.90 1.26 -45.99
N SER A 15 -28.60 1.07 -46.21
CA SER A 15 -27.80 0.20 -45.36
C SER A 15 -27.49 0.97 -44.10
N THR A 16 -28.45 0.94 -43.17
CA THR A 16 -28.20 1.27 -41.77
C THR A 16 -27.26 0.19 -41.25
N GLU A 17 -25.96 0.44 -41.25
CA GLU A 17 -25.02 -0.30 -40.40
C GLU A 17 -25.39 0.03 -38.95
N GLN A 18 -26.33 -0.76 -38.42
CA GLN A 18 -26.63 -0.82 -37.01
C GLN A 18 -25.48 -1.62 -36.38
N SER A 19 -24.39 -0.92 -36.09
CA SER A 19 -23.30 -1.44 -35.27
C SER A 19 -23.87 -1.77 -33.89
N ASP A 20 -24.04 -3.05 -33.61
CA ASP A 20 -24.42 -3.54 -32.29
C ASP A 20 -23.36 -3.07 -31.27
N PRO A 21 -23.72 -2.34 -30.20
CA PRO A 21 -22.75 -1.80 -29.26
C PRO A 21 -22.22 -2.84 -28.24
N GLU A 22 -22.54 -4.14 -28.38
CA GLU A 22 -22.30 -5.15 -27.33
C GLU A 22 -21.31 -6.28 -27.66
N GLU A 23 -20.62 -6.30 -28.80
CA GLU A 23 -19.47 -7.20 -28.99
C GLU A 23 -18.17 -6.56 -28.53
N ARG A 24 -18.07 -6.25 -27.22
CA ARG A 24 -16.79 -5.95 -26.59
C ARG A 24 -15.99 -7.25 -26.51
N HIS A 25 -15.22 -7.51 -27.55
CA HIS A 25 -14.20 -8.55 -27.52
C HIS A 25 -13.31 -8.29 -26.30
N PRO A 26 -13.09 -9.29 -25.43
CA PRO A 26 -12.27 -9.10 -24.24
C PRO A 26 -10.88 -8.62 -24.68
N HIS A 27 -10.40 -7.54 -24.07
CA HIS A 27 -9.09 -7.00 -24.38
C HIS A 27 -8.02 -8.06 -24.10
N LEU A 28 -6.95 -8.12 -24.90
CA LEU A 28 -5.91 -9.15 -24.80
C LEU A 28 -5.34 -9.29 -23.37
N LEU A 29 -5.22 -8.18 -22.64
CA LEU A 29 -4.80 -8.17 -21.25
C LEU A 29 -5.81 -8.87 -20.32
N GLN A 30 -7.11 -8.66 -20.53
CA GLN A 30 -8.16 -9.34 -19.78
C GLN A 30 -8.09 -10.86 -19.99
N CYS A 31 -7.93 -11.32 -21.24
CA CYS A 31 -7.73 -12.75 -21.53
C CYS A 31 -6.45 -13.30 -20.90
N ALA A 32 -5.37 -12.51 -20.85
CA ALA A 32 -4.14 -12.93 -20.19
C ALA A 32 -4.34 -13.09 -18.67
N LEU A 33 -5.00 -12.12 -18.03
CA LEU A 33 -5.32 -12.15 -16.60
C LEU A 33 -6.24 -13.34 -16.25
N GLU A 34 -7.26 -13.61 -17.07
CA GLU A 34 -8.13 -14.77 -16.92
C GLU A 34 -7.36 -16.09 -16.95
N ARG A 35 -6.41 -16.22 -17.89
CA ARG A 35 -5.59 -17.44 -18.01
C ARG A 35 -4.64 -17.61 -16.83
N ILE A 36 -4.08 -16.51 -16.31
CA ILE A 36 -3.24 -16.54 -15.11
C ILE A 36 -4.08 -16.92 -13.90
N ASP A 37 -5.24 -16.31 -13.71
CA ASP A 37 -6.17 -16.64 -12.62
C ASP A 37 -6.58 -18.13 -12.66
N SER A 38 -6.95 -18.63 -13.84
CA SER A 38 -7.26 -20.05 -14.05
C SER A 38 -6.08 -20.95 -13.67
N MET A 39 -4.86 -20.60 -14.08
CA MET A 39 -3.65 -21.35 -13.75
C MET A 39 -3.39 -21.39 -12.24
N LEU A 40 -3.55 -20.27 -11.53
CA LEU A 40 -3.37 -20.18 -10.08
C LEU A 40 -4.39 -21.05 -9.33
N ASN A 41 -5.62 -21.12 -9.82
CA ASN A 41 -6.67 -21.96 -9.24
C ASN A 41 -6.45 -23.46 -9.53
N VAL A 42 -6.13 -23.83 -10.77
CA VAL A 42 -5.89 -25.23 -11.18
C VAL A 42 -4.68 -25.82 -10.46
N SER A 43 -3.64 -25.01 -10.23
CA SER A 43 -2.42 -25.45 -9.55
C SER A 43 -2.52 -25.41 -8.02
N GLU A 44 -3.69 -25.02 -7.48
CA GLU A 44 -3.96 -24.81 -6.05
C GLU A 44 -3.10 -23.75 -5.35
N ILE A 45 -2.24 -23.04 -6.08
CA ILE A 45 -1.44 -21.90 -5.60
C ILE A 45 -2.36 -20.86 -4.97
N ALA A 46 -3.51 -20.58 -5.57
CA ALA A 46 -4.47 -19.64 -5.00
C ALA A 46 -4.88 -20.01 -3.57
N LYS A 47 -5.06 -21.31 -3.26
CA LYS A 47 -5.46 -21.76 -1.92
C LYS A 47 -4.30 -21.76 -0.92
N GLU A 48 -3.10 -22.09 -1.37
CA GLU A 48 -1.89 -22.05 -0.53
C GLU A 48 -1.59 -20.62 -0.07
N TRP A 49 -1.81 -19.65 -0.96
CA TRP A 49 -1.51 -18.25 -0.73
C TRP A 49 -2.71 -17.42 -0.24
N ASP A 50 -3.96 -17.89 -0.40
CA ASP A 50 -5.16 -17.31 0.20
C ASP A 50 -5.30 -17.85 1.63
N ALA A 51 -4.48 -17.31 2.51
CA ALA A 51 -4.40 -17.72 3.89
C ALA A 51 -5.38 -16.87 4.73
N PRO A 52 -6.58 -17.38 5.09
CA PRO A 52 -7.59 -16.58 5.77
C PRO A 52 -7.08 -16.13 7.14
N PRO A 53 -7.53 -14.95 7.63
CA PRO A 53 -7.10 -14.45 8.93
C PRO A 53 -7.53 -15.41 10.04
N ASP A 54 -6.59 -15.78 10.91
CA ASP A 54 -6.81 -16.75 12.01
C ASP A 54 -7.74 -16.20 13.11
N SER A 55 -8.10 -14.91 13.07
CA SER A 55 -8.97 -14.27 14.06
C SER A 55 -9.66 -13.01 13.52
N GLN A 56 -10.83 -12.67 14.09
CA GLN A 56 -11.49 -11.36 13.91
C GLN A 56 -11.65 -10.62 15.25
N PRO A 57 -11.36 -9.29 15.31
CA PRO A 57 -10.64 -8.52 14.30
C PRO A 57 -9.21 -9.07 14.12
N GLU A 58 -8.67 -8.94 12.90
CA GLU A 58 -7.37 -9.51 12.49
C GLU A 58 -6.27 -9.13 13.48
N LYS A 59 -5.90 -10.04 14.39
CA LYS A 59 -4.84 -9.81 15.38
C LYS A 59 -3.45 -10.11 14.82
N MET A 60 -3.37 -11.00 13.83
CA MET A 60 -2.14 -11.36 13.17
C MET A 60 -2.49 -11.85 11.77
N PRO A 61 -1.96 -11.20 10.72
CA PRO A 61 -2.19 -11.64 9.37
C PRO A 61 -1.43 -12.95 9.13
N ASN A 62 -2.02 -13.87 8.37
CA ASN A 62 -1.40 -15.16 8.13
C ASN A 62 -0.13 -14.97 7.28
N ALA A 63 1.03 -15.27 7.86
CA ALA A 63 2.34 -15.05 7.26
C ALA A 63 2.55 -15.82 5.94
N SER A 64 1.71 -16.82 5.62
CA SER A 64 1.74 -17.51 4.33
C SER A 64 1.00 -16.77 3.21
N SER A 65 0.37 -15.63 3.48
CA SER A 65 -0.30 -14.83 2.44
C SER A 65 0.70 -14.18 1.47
N PHE A 66 0.35 -14.14 0.18
CA PHE A 66 1.27 -13.63 -0.86
C PHE A 66 1.69 -12.19 -0.64
N TYR A 67 0.75 -11.35 -0.24
CA TYR A 67 1.05 -9.94 -0.03
C TYR A 67 2.15 -9.70 1.02
N HIS A 68 2.36 -10.59 2.00
CA HIS A 68 3.47 -10.45 2.96
C HIS A 68 4.83 -10.66 2.31
N VAL A 69 4.94 -11.74 1.54
CA VAL A 69 6.17 -12.03 0.79
C VAL A 69 6.44 -10.90 -0.18
N TRP A 70 5.40 -10.40 -0.86
CA TRP A 70 5.51 -9.27 -1.75
C TRP A 70 5.96 -7.98 -1.03
N CYS A 71 5.34 -7.62 0.09
CA CYS A 71 5.75 -6.49 0.92
C CYS A 71 7.22 -6.60 1.38
N ALA A 72 7.69 -7.80 1.71
CA ALA A 72 9.09 -8.03 2.10
C ALA A 72 10.05 -7.83 0.91
N LEU A 73 9.70 -8.33 -0.28
CA LEU A 73 10.50 -8.15 -1.51
C LEU A 73 10.56 -6.68 -1.92
N GLU A 74 9.43 -5.98 -1.85
CA GLU A 74 9.32 -4.54 -2.05
C GLU A 74 10.23 -3.76 -1.07
N PHE A 75 10.15 -4.10 0.22
CA PHE A 75 10.97 -3.50 1.26
C PHE A 75 12.48 -3.71 0.98
N LEU A 76 12.89 -4.93 0.64
CA LEU A 76 14.28 -5.23 0.29
C LEU A 76 14.74 -4.45 -0.95
N SER A 77 13.87 -4.30 -1.95
CA SER A 77 14.15 -3.54 -3.16
C SER A 77 14.39 -2.06 -2.89
N CYS A 78 13.72 -1.49 -1.89
CA CYS A 78 13.93 -0.10 -1.46
C CYS A 78 15.22 0.13 -0.68
N ASN A 79 15.77 -0.90 -0.05
CA ASN A 79 17.01 -0.82 0.74
C ASN A 79 18.29 -0.86 -0.10
N ARG A 80 18.21 -1.19 -1.39
CA ARG A 80 19.40 -1.26 -2.26
C ARG A 80 19.92 0.15 -2.56
N SER A 81 21.21 0.36 -2.31
CA SER A 81 21.88 1.65 -2.52
C SER A 81 21.88 2.04 -4.01
N ARG A 82 21.24 3.15 -4.35
CA ARG A 82 21.58 3.91 -5.56
C ARG A 82 22.81 4.73 -5.21
N MET A 83 24.02 4.26 -5.53
CA MET A 83 25.20 5.10 -5.30
C MET A 83 25.21 6.28 -6.28
N CYS A 84 25.48 7.46 -5.73
CA CYS A 84 25.78 8.68 -6.46
C CYS A 84 27.07 8.47 -7.26
N THR A 85 26.97 8.61 -8.58
CA THR A 85 28.10 8.75 -9.49
C THR A 85 28.95 9.93 -9.02
N GLY A 86 30.09 9.70 -8.37
CA GLY A 86 30.83 10.82 -7.77
C GLY A 86 32.25 10.59 -7.30
N ASP A 87 32.67 9.37 -6.93
CA ASP A 87 34.07 9.14 -6.58
C ASP A 87 34.61 7.87 -7.25
N SER A 88 35.56 8.12 -8.15
CA SER A 88 36.34 7.13 -8.87
C SER A 88 37.28 6.39 -7.93
N THR A 89 37.11 5.09 -7.76
CA THR A 89 38.22 4.13 -7.78
C THR A 89 37.69 2.78 -8.27
N MET A 90 38.50 2.12 -9.07
CA MET A 90 38.26 0.79 -9.65
C MET A 90 37.91 -0.22 -8.55
N ASP A 91 36.72 -0.81 -8.58
CA ASP A 91 36.48 -2.13 -8.01
C ASP A 91 35.24 -2.80 -8.64
N GLU A 92 35.37 -4.09 -8.91
CA GLU A 92 34.35 -4.96 -9.51
C GLU A 92 33.10 -5.10 -8.62
N ASP A 93 31.97 -5.48 -9.24
CA ASP A 93 30.71 -5.87 -8.61
C ASP A 93 29.90 -4.78 -7.88
N VAL A 94 29.68 -3.64 -8.53
CA VAL A 94 28.61 -2.71 -8.11
C VAL A 94 27.25 -3.34 -8.46
N PRO A 95 26.38 -3.68 -7.48
CA PRO A 95 25.10 -4.29 -7.77
C PRO A 95 24.18 -3.28 -8.47
N LEU A 96 23.82 -3.56 -9.72
CA LEU A 96 22.84 -2.75 -10.45
C LEU A 96 21.52 -2.67 -9.65
N PRO A 97 20.87 -1.49 -9.61
CA PRO A 97 19.52 -1.36 -9.04
C PRO A 97 18.58 -2.37 -9.70
N LEU A 98 17.73 -3.04 -8.91
CA LEU A 98 16.83 -4.09 -9.43
C LEU A 98 15.94 -3.59 -10.57
N ARG A 99 15.47 -2.34 -10.45
CA ARG A 99 14.66 -1.69 -11.49
C ARG A 99 15.43 -1.50 -12.80
N THR A 100 16.74 -1.31 -12.77
CA THR A 100 17.58 -1.24 -13.98
C THR A 100 17.76 -2.62 -14.62
N MET A 101 17.82 -3.67 -13.81
CA MET A 101 18.02 -5.04 -14.27
C MET A 101 16.73 -5.68 -14.82
N PHE A 102 15.59 -5.43 -14.17
CA PHE A 102 14.32 -6.11 -14.46
C PHE A 102 13.20 -5.18 -14.94
N GLY A 103 13.43 -3.86 -14.98
CA GLY A 103 12.42 -2.87 -15.31
C GLY A 103 11.26 -2.86 -14.33
N ASP A 104 10.09 -2.44 -14.81
CA ASP A 104 8.83 -2.43 -14.05
C ASP A 104 8.10 -3.79 -14.11
N GLY A 105 8.65 -4.79 -14.80
CA GLY A 105 8.02 -6.10 -15.00
C GLY A 105 7.87 -6.90 -13.70
N VAL A 106 8.84 -6.80 -12.79
CA VAL A 106 8.77 -7.42 -11.46
C VAL A 106 7.64 -6.80 -10.65
N GLN A 107 7.53 -5.46 -10.68
CA GLN A 107 6.47 -4.73 -10.00
C GLN A 107 5.10 -5.10 -10.56
N PHE A 108 4.99 -5.17 -11.88
CA PHE A 108 3.78 -5.60 -12.56
C PHE A 108 3.36 -7.00 -12.13
N ALA A 109 4.28 -7.98 -12.17
CA ALA A 109 3.99 -9.36 -11.78
C ALA A 109 3.53 -9.48 -10.31
N GLY A 110 4.22 -8.81 -9.39
CA GLY A 110 3.85 -8.82 -7.97
C GLY A 110 2.47 -8.21 -7.72
N CYS A 111 2.20 -7.02 -8.28
CA CYS A 111 0.88 -6.39 -8.20
C CYS A 111 -0.22 -7.23 -8.86
N THR A 112 0.06 -7.88 -10.00
CA THR A 112 -0.89 -8.79 -10.64
C THR A 112 -1.25 -9.95 -9.73
N LEU A 113 -0.28 -10.58 -9.06
CA LEU A 113 -0.56 -11.69 -8.14
C LEU A 113 -1.34 -11.22 -6.90
N VAL A 114 -0.94 -10.10 -6.28
CA VAL A 114 -1.70 -9.51 -5.16
C VAL A 114 -3.15 -9.22 -5.57
N HIS A 115 -3.34 -8.70 -6.79
CA HIS A 115 -4.67 -8.43 -7.34
C HIS A 115 -5.46 -9.72 -7.54
N LEU A 116 -4.97 -10.66 -8.35
CA LEU A 116 -5.71 -11.89 -8.67
C LEU A 116 -6.06 -12.72 -7.42
N LEU A 117 -5.21 -12.73 -6.39
CA LEU A 117 -5.48 -13.40 -5.12
C LEU A 117 -6.47 -12.62 -4.21
N GLY A 118 -6.93 -11.45 -4.63
CA GLY A 118 -7.86 -10.62 -3.85
C GLY A 118 -7.27 -10.08 -2.56
N GLN A 119 -5.96 -9.81 -2.53
CA GLN A 119 -5.21 -9.41 -1.34
C GLN A 119 -4.87 -7.92 -1.31
N ARG A 120 -5.40 -7.12 -2.24
CA ARG A 120 -5.09 -5.69 -2.38
C ARG A 120 -5.34 -4.89 -1.09
N THR A 121 -6.48 -5.09 -0.44
CA THR A 121 -6.83 -4.35 0.78
C THR A 121 -5.88 -4.66 1.93
N LEU A 122 -5.49 -5.92 2.09
CA LEU A 122 -4.55 -6.36 3.12
C LEU A 122 -3.13 -5.88 2.82
N TYR A 123 -2.74 -5.94 1.54
CA TYR A 123 -1.49 -5.34 1.06
C TYR A 123 -1.38 -3.87 1.47
N ASP A 124 -2.43 -3.06 1.25
CA ASP A 124 -2.38 -1.63 1.60
C ASP A 124 -2.37 -1.38 3.11
N LEU A 125 -3.09 -2.19 3.87
CA LEU A 125 -3.19 -2.06 5.33
C LEU A 125 -1.88 -2.43 6.03
N TRP A 126 -1.23 -3.51 5.59
CA TRP A 126 -0.08 -4.11 6.26
C TRP A 126 1.25 -3.87 5.52
N ASN A 127 1.30 -2.94 4.56
CA ASN A 127 2.53 -2.60 3.87
C ASN A 127 3.56 -1.96 4.82
N VAL A 128 4.65 -2.68 5.09
CA VAL A 128 5.71 -2.21 5.99
C VAL A 128 6.39 -0.93 5.47
N SER A 129 6.58 -0.81 4.16
CA SER A 129 7.18 0.38 3.56
C SER A 129 6.31 1.63 3.77
N GLN A 130 4.98 1.48 3.77
CA GLN A 130 4.08 2.57 4.12
C GLN A 130 4.23 3.02 5.56
N HIS A 131 4.38 2.06 6.48
CA HIS A 131 4.59 2.39 7.88
C HIS A 131 5.85 3.24 8.05
N VAL A 132 6.95 2.87 7.39
CA VAL A 132 8.20 3.65 7.42
C VAL A 132 8.02 5.05 6.82
N ILE A 133 7.30 5.17 5.69
CA ILE A 133 6.99 6.48 5.08
C ILE A 133 6.21 7.36 6.07
N ASN A 134 5.20 6.79 6.75
CA ASN A 134 4.37 7.52 7.70
C ASN A 134 5.17 7.99 8.91
N VAL A 135 5.99 7.12 9.50
CA VAL A 135 6.86 7.46 10.64
C VAL A 135 7.83 8.57 10.25
N HIS A 136 8.52 8.44 9.12
CA HIS A 136 9.44 9.47 8.63
C HIS A 136 8.74 10.82 8.43
N HIS A 137 7.53 10.82 7.87
CA HIS A 137 6.75 12.05 7.71
C HIS A 137 6.38 12.69 9.07
N CYS A 138 5.99 11.88 10.06
CA CYS A 138 5.73 12.38 11.41
C CYS A 138 6.97 13.01 12.05
N GLU A 139 8.15 12.42 11.84
CA GLU A 139 9.42 12.97 12.32
C GLU A 139 9.77 14.30 11.64
N GLU A 140 9.60 14.41 10.32
CA GLU A 140 9.78 15.66 9.57
C GLU A 140 8.87 16.79 10.09
N VAL A 141 7.59 16.49 10.30
CA VAL A 141 6.61 17.46 10.82
C VAL A 141 6.97 17.91 12.24
N LYS A 142 7.39 16.96 13.09
CA LYS A 142 7.83 17.26 14.45
C LYS A 142 9.07 18.16 14.45
N ALA A 143 10.09 17.84 13.65
CA ALA A 143 11.30 18.64 13.52
C ALA A 143 11.00 20.07 13.01
N ALA A 144 10.08 20.21 12.04
CA ALA A 144 9.66 21.50 11.53
C ALA A 144 8.92 22.34 12.60
N SER A 145 8.06 21.71 13.39
CA SER A 145 7.37 22.36 14.52
C SER A 145 8.36 22.83 15.58
N ASP A 146 9.32 21.99 15.97
CA ASP A 146 10.34 22.32 16.98
C ASP A 146 11.24 23.48 16.51
N ALA A 147 11.61 23.50 15.22
CA ALA A 147 12.36 24.60 14.62
C ALA A 147 11.58 25.93 14.63
N GLN A 148 10.26 25.89 14.37
CA GLN A 148 9.40 27.08 14.46
C GLN A 148 9.31 27.60 15.90
N ILE A 149 9.16 26.71 16.89
CA ILE A 149 9.13 27.07 18.31
C ILE A 149 10.45 27.73 18.73
N ALA A 150 11.59 27.17 18.32
CA ALA A 150 12.91 27.74 18.60
C ALA A 150 13.08 29.15 17.97
N LEU A 151 12.58 29.35 16.74
CA LEU A 151 12.63 30.65 16.05
C LEU A 151 11.75 31.72 16.73
N VAL A 152 10.61 31.34 17.30
CA VAL A 152 9.69 32.26 18.00
C VAL A 152 10.20 32.57 19.42
N SER A 153 10.78 31.59 20.12
CA SER A 153 11.37 31.76 21.45
C SER A 153 12.63 32.64 21.44
N SER A 154 13.45 32.52 20.39
CA SER A 154 14.64 33.36 20.19
C SER A 154 14.32 34.83 19.83
N LYS A 155 13.10 35.12 19.36
CA LYS A 155 12.61 36.50 19.17
C LYS A 155 12.08 37.15 20.46
N THR A 156 11.82 36.38 21.52
CA THR A 156 11.12 36.87 22.72
C THR A 156 11.99 36.85 23.99
N SER A 157 13.12 36.16 24.02
CA SER A 157 13.97 36.04 25.21
C SER A 157 15.29 36.81 25.11
N ARG A 158 15.26 38.09 25.49
CA ARG A 158 16.44 38.78 26.06
C ARG A 158 16.55 38.62 27.59
N HIS A 159 15.62 37.93 28.25
CA HIS A 159 15.72 37.69 29.68
C HIS A 159 15.27 36.29 30.11
N LYS A 160 16.17 35.69 30.91
CA LYS A 160 16.05 34.54 31.79
C LYS A 160 15.93 33.14 31.18
N SER A 161 17.08 32.48 31.25
CA SER A 161 17.33 31.05 31.20
C SER A 161 16.47 30.24 32.20
N GLU A 162 16.36 28.96 31.85
CA GLU A 162 16.34 27.79 32.74
C GLU A 162 14.97 27.22 33.13
N MET A 163 14.51 26.25 32.33
CA MET A 163 14.29 24.88 32.83
C MET A 163 14.27 23.91 31.64
N PHE A 164 15.26 23.02 31.62
CA PHE A 164 15.46 21.99 30.61
C PHE A 164 14.27 21.04 30.57
N SER A 165 13.60 20.99 29.42
CA SER A 165 12.67 19.93 29.06
C SER A 165 13.45 18.62 28.98
N VAL A 166 13.03 17.63 29.78
CA VAL A 166 13.57 16.28 29.75
C VAL A 166 13.16 15.64 28.42
N GLN A 167 14.02 15.80 27.42
CA GLN A 167 13.90 15.14 26.14
C GLN A 167 14.32 13.68 26.35
N THR A 168 13.34 12.79 26.51
CA THR A 168 13.51 11.35 26.39
C THR A 168 13.95 11.03 24.96
N THR A 169 15.25 11.16 24.73
CA THR A 169 15.89 10.93 23.44
C THR A 169 16.08 9.41 23.33
N VAL A 170 15.10 8.75 22.74
CA VAL A 170 15.31 7.41 22.16
C VAL A 170 16.42 7.59 21.13
N GLY A 171 17.46 6.73 21.20
CA GLY A 171 18.83 7.00 20.73
C GLY A 171 18.96 7.77 19.42
N THR A 172 19.87 8.74 19.40
CA THR A 172 20.28 9.44 18.18
C THR A 172 20.68 8.41 17.11
N LEU A 173 19.95 8.40 16.01
CA LEU A 173 20.34 7.67 14.82
C LEU A 173 21.69 8.20 14.35
N ASP A 174 22.60 7.31 13.98
CA ASP A 174 23.82 7.72 13.30
C ASP A 174 23.43 8.39 11.97
N ARG A 175 24.18 9.42 11.55
CA ARG A 175 23.93 10.17 10.32
C ARG A 175 23.83 9.24 9.11
N GLU A 176 24.60 8.16 9.11
CA GLU A 176 24.54 7.13 8.07
C GLU A 176 23.15 6.45 8.01
N MET A 177 22.54 6.18 9.17
CA MET A 177 21.23 5.55 9.24
C MET A 177 20.12 6.52 8.85
N GLU A 178 20.23 7.80 9.22
CA GLU A 178 19.30 8.85 8.76
C GLU A 178 19.31 8.95 7.22
N GLU A 179 20.50 8.99 6.61
CA GLU A 179 20.63 9.03 5.16
C GLU A 179 20.10 7.74 4.49
N LYS A 180 20.31 6.56 5.10
CA LYS A 180 19.72 5.30 4.62
C LYS A 180 18.20 5.33 4.69
N ALA A 181 17.63 5.81 5.79
CA ALA A 181 16.19 5.94 5.97
C ALA A 181 15.58 6.91 4.94
N ALA A 182 16.22 8.07 4.71
CA ALA A 182 15.77 9.03 3.71
C ALA A 182 15.79 8.43 2.28
N ARG A 183 16.86 7.71 1.92
CA ARG A 183 16.94 7.00 0.62
C ARG A 183 15.87 5.92 0.48
N PHE A 184 15.67 5.14 1.55
CA PHE A 184 14.61 4.14 1.57
C PHE A 184 13.25 4.79 1.31
N VAL A 185 12.92 5.89 2.00
CA VAL A 185 11.63 6.58 1.86
C VAL A 185 11.41 7.10 0.44
N LEU A 186 12.45 7.64 -0.20
CA LEU A 186 12.37 8.06 -1.61
C LEU A 186 12.07 6.89 -2.55
N ASN A 187 12.81 5.78 -2.43
CA ASN A 187 12.58 4.58 -3.22
C ASN A 187 11.18 3.99 -2.97
N ALA A 188 10.75 3.93 -1.71
CA ALA A 188 9.45 3.40 -1.31
C ALA A 188 8.29 4.24 -1.86
N ARG A 189 8.41 5.57 -1.88
CA ARG A 189 7.41 6.46 -2.52
C ARG A 189 7.30 6.21 -4.01
N GLU A 190 8.43 6.09 -4.72
CA GLU A 190 8.45 5.82 -6.16
C GLU A 190 7.81 4.46 -6.50
N MET A 191 8.18 3.42 -5.72
CA MET A 191 7.65 2.08 -5.89
C MET A 191 6.14 2.03 -5.60
N ARG A 192 5.68 2.65 -4.50
CA ARG A 192 4.24 2.76 -4.16
C ARG A 192 3.44 3.45 -5.26
N ALA A 193 3.93 4.57 -5.79
CA ALA A 193 3.28 5.27 -6.90
C ALA A 193 3.19 4.39 -8.16
N THR A 194 4.18 3.53 -8.38
CA THR A 194 4.17 2.55 -9.48
C THR A 194 3.14 1.45 -9.22
N SER A 195 3.11 0.88 -8.01
CA SER A 195 2.11 -0.12 -7.60
C SER A 195 0.69 0.41 -7.76
N GLU A 196 0.41 1.63 -7.31
CA GLU A 196 -0.91 2.26 -7.41
C GLU A 196 -1.40 2.36 -8.86
N ARG A 197 -0.52 2.77 -9.78
CA ARG A 197 -0.85 2.83 -11.21
C ARG A 197 -1.12 1.45 -11.79
N ILE A 198 -0.32 0.45 -11.41
CA ILE A 198 -0.51 -0.92 -11.87
C ILE A 198 -1.84 -1.47 -11.37
N PHE A 199 -2.12 -1.35 -10.07
CA PHE A 199 -3.37 -1.83 -9.53
C PHE A 199 -4.57 -1.11 -10.11
N HIS A 200 -4.51 0.22 -10.31
CA HIS A 200 -5.58 0.94 -10.97
C HIS A 200 -5.87 0.37 -12.37
N MET A 201 -4.83 0.09 -13.16
CA MET A 201 -4.97 -0.55 -14.46
C MET A 201 -5.59 -1.96 -14.35
N LEU A 202 -5.15 -2.76 -13.37
CA LEU A 202 -5.67 -4.10 -13.13
C LEU A 202 -7.13 -4.09 -12.70
N GLU A 203 -7.53 -3.17 -11.82
CA GLU A 203 -8.92 -2.98 -11.36
C GLU A 203 -9.84 -2.57 -12.50
N MET A 204 -9.36 -1.71 -13.42
CA MET A 204 -10.13 -1.31 -14.60
C MET A 204 -10.24 -2.42 -15.66
N THR A 205 -9.28 -3.35 -15.72
CA THR A 205 -9.25 -4.42 -16.73
C THR A 205 -9.88 -5.73 -16.21
N TRP A 206 -9.74 -6.01 -14.92
CA TRP A 206 -10.20 -7.22 -14.25
C TRP A 206 -10.74 -6.86 -12.85
N PRO A 207 -11.95 -6.29 -12.76
CA PRO A 207 -12.55 -5.96 -11.48
C PRO A 207 -12.87 -7.23 -10.71
N LEU A 208 -12.24 -7.42 -9.56
CA LEU A 208 -12.61 -8.49 -8.65
C LEU A 208 -13.98 -8.15 -8.06
N GLY A 209 -14.94 -9.08 -8.18
CA GLY A 209 -16.25 -8.90 -7.57
C GLY A 209 -16.12 -8.59 -6.08
N ASN A 210 -17.03 -7.76 -5.53
CA ASN A 210 -17.02 -7.29 -4.14
C ASN A 210 -16.74 -8.43 -3.14
N ARG A 211 -15.46 -8.66 -2.79
CA ARG A 211 -15.11 -9.37 -1.55
C ARG A 211 -15.63 -8.46 -0.46
N ALA A 212 -16.52 -8.98 0.39
CA ALA A 212 -17.12 -8.21 1.47
C ALA A 212 -15.98 -7.51 2.25
N PRO A 213 -16.04 -6.18 2.42
CA PRO A 213 -15.04 -5.49 3.21
C PRO A 213 -14.98 -6.17 4.58
N ALA A 214 -13.77 -6.42 5.09
CA ALA A 214 -13.59 -6.98 6.42
C ALA A 214 -14.28 -6.04 7.42
N THR A 215 -15.51 -6.37 7.82
CA THR A 215 -16.32 -5.52 8.70
C THR A 215 -15.70 -5.60 10.09
N PHE A 216 -14.90 -4.60 10.45
CA PHE A 216 -14.47 -4.42 11.82
C PHE A 216 -15.69 -4.10 12.67
N THR A 217 -16.15 -5.09 13.44
CA THR A 217 -17.10 -4.85 14.53
C THR A 217 -16.26 -4.46 15.76
N PRO A 218 -16.28 -3.18 16.19
CA PRO A 218 -15.57 -2.80 17.40
C PRO A 218 -16.12 -3.62 18.58
N PRO A 219 -15.28 -4.03 19.53
CA PRO A 219 -15.76 -4.67 20.74
C PRO A 219 -16.79 -3.74 21.44
N PRO A 220 -17.85 -4.28 22.05
CA PRO A 220 -18.85 -3.48 22.73
C PRO A 220 -18.17 -2.66 23.83
N PHE A 221 -18.32 -1.34 23.76
CA PHE A 221 -17.82 -0.43 24.79
C PHE A 221 -18.63 -0.64 26.06
N THR A 222 -18.03 -1.26 27.07
CA THR A 222 -18.55 -1.25 28.44
C THR A 222 -17.97 -0.03 29.16
N PRO A 223 -18.79 1.00 29.47
CA PRO A 223 -18.31 2.12 30.27
C PRO A 223 -17.83 1.61 31.63
N PRO A 224 -16.74 2.18 32.18
CA PRO A 224 -16.27 1.79 33.51
C PRO A 224 -17.37 2.02 34.53
N VAL A 225 -17.80 0.93 35.17
CA VAL A 225 -18.74 0.96 36.29
C VAL A 225 -18.06 1.78 37.40
N LYS A 226 -18.63 2.94 37.72
CA LYS A 226 -18.25 3.70 38.91
C LYS A 226 -18.59 2.83 40.13
N THR A 227 -17.63 2.03 40.59
CA THR A 227 -17.70 1.46 41.93
C THR A 227 -17.66 2.62 42.93
N PRO A 228 -18.70 2.82 43.76
CA PRO A 228 -18.59 3.76 44.86
C PRO A 228 -17.45 3.30 45.76
N SER A 229 -16.50 4.18 46.00
CA SER A 229 -15.40 3.99 46.94
C SER A 229 -15.98 3.55 48.29
N SER A 230 -15.74 2.30 48.68
CA SER A 230 -16.05 1.82 50.03
C SER A 230 -15.20 2.59 51.04
N PRO A 231 -15.78 3.08 52.15
CA PRO A 231 -15.06 3.89 53.12
C PRO A 231 -14.00 3.05 53.82
N HIS A 232 -12.82 3.65 54.02
CA HIS A 232 -11.78 3.18 54.92
C HIS A 232 -12.38 2.78 56.28
N ALA A 233 -12.53 1.48 56.53
CA ALA A 233 -12.63 0.94 57.87
C ALA A 233 -11.19 0.83 58.42
N GLY A 234 -10.91 1.64 59.44
CA GLY A 234 -9.60 1.75 60.06
C GLY A 234 -9.13 0.43 60.64
N HIS A 235 -7.87 0.11 60.38
CA HIS A 235 -7.12 -0.83 61.21
C HIS A 235 -6.26 -0.04 62.19
N ALA A 236 -6.76 0.04 63.41
CA ALA A 236 -5.95 0.25 64.59
C ALA A 236 -4.95 -0.92 64.76
N GLN A 237 -3.80 -0.56 65.30
CA GLN A 237 -2.60 -1.33 65.58
C GLN A 237 -2.85 -2.66 66.33
N TYR A 238 -1.95 -3.63 66.16
CA TYR A 238 -1.06 -4.08 67.25
C TYR A 238 0.11 -4.94 66.72
N LEU A 239 1.32 -4.59 67.16
CA LEU A 239 2.54 -5.42 67.12
C LEU A 239 2.48 -6.49 68.22
N ARG A 240 2.70 -7.76 67.87
CA ARG A 240 3.83 -8.64 68.30
C ARG A 240 3.60 -10.07 67.86
#